data_AF-A0A5C1I0C5-F1
#
_entry.id   AF-A0A5C1I0C5-F1
#
_cell.length_a   1.000
_cell.length_b   1.000
_cell.length_c   1.000
_cell.angle_alpha   90.00
_cell.angle_beta   90.00
_cell.angle_gamma   90.00
#
_symmetry.space_group_name_H-M   'P 1'
#
loop_
_entity.id
_entity.type
_entity.pdbx_description
1 polymer ?
#
loop_
_entity_poly.entity_id
_entity_poly.type
_entity_poly.pdbx_seq_one_letter_code
_entity_poly.pdbx_strand_id
1 'polypeptide(L)'
;MSTFIPGGSYAKTSKNIKSTLFCQSRKRNQSTIPAELDLTALSQANVENLDGYLVNQPGSASASGYVPGGSYTITSTGEVVILSALCQKRDQSWQYSTLDITHLSTGKTLSNIDGVLTVD
;
A
#
# COMPACT_ATOMS: atom_id res chain seq x y z
N MET A 1 -13.10 -4.35 5.99
CA MET A 1 -12.31 -4.55 4.75
C MET A 1 -11.39 -3.34 4.61
N SER A 2 -10.11 -3.54 4.33
CA SER A 2 -9.18 -2.41 4.15
C SER A 2 -9.52 -1.65 2.87
N THR A 3 -9.51 -0.33 2.93
CA THR A 3 -9.73 0.55 1.77
C THR A 3 -8.46 0.69 0.92
N PHE A 4 -7.32 0.28 1.45
CA PHE A 4 -6.00 0.37 0.82
C PHE A 4 -5.56 -0.94 0.14
N ILE A 5 -6.46 -1.91 0.05
CA ILE A 5 -6.28 -3.16 -0.68
C ILE A 5 -7.30 -3.18 -1.83
N PRO A 6 -6.87 -3.24 -3.11
CA PRO A 6 -7.78 -3.39 -4.23
C PRO A 6 -8.62 -4.68 -4.11
N GLY A 7 -9.87 -4.63 -4.57
CA GLY A 7 -10.66 -5.85 -4.72
C GLY A 7 -10.16 -6.70 -5.90
N GLY A 8 -10.70 -7.91 -6.03
CA GLY A 8 -10.50 -8.70 -7.26
C GLY A 8 -10.42 -10.20 -7.06
N SER A 9 -10.21 -10.90 -8.17
CA SER A 9 -10.19 -12.36 -8.21
C SER A 9 -8.93 -12.94 -7.55
N TYR A 10 -7.82 -12.18 -7.53
CA TYR A 10 -6.54 -12.59 -6.97
C TYR A 10 -6.65 -13.06 -5.52
N ALA A 11 -7.55 -12.46 -4.73
CA ALA A 11 -7.72 -12.77 -3.31
C ALA A 11 -8.19 -14.22 -3.05
N LYS A 12 -8.75 -14.90 -4.07
CA LYS A 12 -9.13 -16.32 -4.00
C LYS A 12 -7.93 -17.26 -4.14
N THR A 13 -6.88 -16.81 -4.82
CA THR A 13 -5.70 -17.62 -5.20
C THR A 13 -4.39 -17.03 -4.67
N SER A 14 -4.47 -16.10 -3.73
CA SER A 14 -3.32 -15.44 -3.12
C SER A 14 -3.45 -15.45 -1.60
N LYS A 15 -2.32 -15.51 -0.91
CA LYS A 15 -2.22 -15.51 0.56
C LYS A 15 -1.28 -14.41 1.02
N ASN A 16 -1.34 -14.05 2.31
CA ASN A 16 -0.49 -13.03 2.92
C ASN A 16 -0.49 -11.69 2.14
N ILE A 17 -1.68 -11.26 1.71
CA ILE A 17 -1.86 -9.99 0.99
C ILE A 17 -1.55 -8.85 1.94
N LYS A 18 -0.60 -7.99 1.55
CA LYS A 18 -0.17 -6.83 2.31
C LYS A 18 -0.11 -5.60 1.42
N SER A 19 -0.56 -4.47 1.94
CA SER A 19 -0.43 -3.16 1.30
C SER A 19 0.47 -2.30 2.16
N THR A 20 1.57 -1.81 1.60
CA THR A 20 2.58 -1.06 2.34
C THR A 20 2.86 0.25 1.61
N LEU A 21 2.73 1.35 2.34
CA LEU A 21 3.18 2.67 1.91
C LEU A 21 4.68 2.78 2.16
N PHE A 22 5.41 3.29 1.17
CA PHE A 22 6.81 3.68 1.25
C PHE A 22 6.94 5.15 0.87
N CYS A 23 7.80 5.90 1.54
CA CYS A 23 8.16 7.25 1.12
C CYS A 23 9.53 7.66 1.69
N GLN A 24 10.03 8.81 1.24
CA GLN A 24 11.14 9.51 1.90
C GLN A 24 10.58 10.52 2.89
N SER A 25 10.77 10.26 4.18
CA SER A 25 10.22 11.06 5.28
C SER A 25 11.27 12.00 5.87
N ARG A 26 10.93 13.28 6.04
CA ARG A 26 11.85 14.30 6.56
C ARG A 26 11.84 14.33 8.09
N LYS A 27 13.02 14.26 8.68
CA LYS A 27 13.26 14.43 10.12
C LYS A 27 13.32 15.91 10.51
N ARG A 28 13.24 16.19 11.81
CA ARG A 28 13.36 17.55 12.38
C ARG A 28 14.70 18.21 12.07
N ASN A 29 15.77 17.42 11.93
CA ASN A 29 17.10 17.89 11.55
C ASN A 29 17.23 18.15 10.03
N GLN A 30 16.13 18.14 9.27
CA GLN A 30 16.06 18.33 7.82
C GLN A 30 16.64 17.20 6.96
N SER A 31 17.14 16.12 7.55
CA SER A 31 17.52 14.91 6.79
C SER A 31 16.28 14.12 6.38
N THR A 32 16.37 13.38 5.26
CA THR A 32 15.33 12.46 4.79
C THR A 32 15.75 11.02 5.02
N ILE A 33 14.82 10.19 5.47
CA ILE A 33 15.03 8.74 5.66
C ILE A 33 13.93 7.95 4.95
N PRO A 34 14.20 6.72 4.50
CA PRO A 34 13.14 5.83 4.04
C PRO A 34 12.21 5.50 5.21
N ALA A 35 10.92 5.60 4.96
CA ALA A 35 9.88 5.26 5.91
C ALA A 35 8.83 4.37 5.26
N GLU A 36 8.23 3.48 6.05
CA GLU A 36 7.19 2.57 5.61
C GLU A 36 6.04 2.52 6.61
N LEU A 37 4.84 2.21 6.12
CA LEU A 37 3.64 2.01 6.93
C LEU A 37 2.79 0.88 6.36
N ASP A 38 2.40 -0.07 7.22
CA ASP A 38 1.47 -1.14 6.85
C ASP A 38 0.02 -0.62 6.83
N LEU A 39 -0.62 -0.69 5.66
CA LEU A 39 -2.00 -0.26 5.41
C LEU A 39 -2.99 -1.44 5.42
N THR A 40 -2.50 -2.67 5.56
CA THR A 40 -3.25 -3.91 5.31
C THR A 40 -4.52 -4.02 6.13
N ALA A 41 -4.51 -3.53 7.37
CA ALA A 41 -5.66 -3.59 8.28
C ALA A 41 -6.45 -2.27 8.37
N LEU A 42 -6.04 -1.22 7.67
CA LEU A 42 -6.63 0.12 7.81
C LEU A 42 -7.86 0.27 6.91
N SER A 43 -9.00 0.64 7.51
CA SER A 43 -10.21 1.05 6.78
C SER A 43 -10.25 2.55 6.50
N GLN A 44 -9.50 3.33 7.29
CA GLN A 44 -9.29 4.76 7.15
C GLN A 44 -7.86 5.07 7.57
N ALA A 45 -7.29 6.14 7.05
CA ALA A 45 -5.97 6.59 7.44
C ALA A 45 -5.91 8.12 7.56
N ASN A 46 -5.14 8.58 8.55
CA ASN A 46 -4.67 9.94 8.69
C ASN A 46 -3.19 9.84 9.08
N VAL A 47 -2.34 9.75 8.07
CA VAL A 47 -0.92 9.47 8.27
C VAL A 47 -0.16 10.74 8.59
N GLU A 48 0.65 10.68 9.64
CA GLU A 48 1.52 11.77 10.07
C GLU A 48 2.97 11.32 10.01
N ASN A 49 3.86 12.28 9.82
CA ASN A 49 5.29 12.08 9.95
C ASN A 49 5.76 12.60 11.32
N LEU A 50 6.20 11.69 12.18
CA LEU A 50 6.80 11.98 13.47
C LEU A 50 8.31 11.74 13.42
N ASP A 51 9.07 12.78 13.09
CA ASP A 51 10.54 12.78 13.02
C ASP A 51 11.12 11.65 12.13
N GLY A 52 10.52 11.44 10.95
CA GLY A 52 10.91 10.41 9.99
C GLY A 52 10.08 9.13 10.07
N TYR A 53 9.26 8.95 11.10
CA TYR A 53 8.40 7.77 11.25
C TYR A 53 6.97 8.07 10.80
N LEU A 54 6.43 7.23 9.92
CA LEU A 54 5.02 7.31 9.54
C LEU A 54 4.15 6.67 10.62
N VAL A 55 3.16 7.41 11.09
CA VAL A 55 2.22 6.94 12.11
C VAL A 55 0.80 7.23 11.64
N ASN A 56 -0.08 6.24 11.72
CA ASN A 56 -1.50 6.45 11.49
C ASN A 56 -2.17 6.97 12.77
N GLN A 57 -2.72 8.17 12.73
CA GLN A 57 -3.49 8.74 13.83
C GLN A 57 -4.98 8.42 13.71
N PRO A 58 -5.74 8.49 14.82
CA PRO A 58 -7.20 8.47 14.77
C PRO A 58 -7.74 9.58 13.85
N GLY A 59 -8.68 9.22 12.99
CA GLY A 59 -9.32 10.13 12.04
C GLY A 59 -9.24 9.63 10.60
N SER A 60 -9.73 10.45 9.68
CA SER A 60 -9.70 10.17 8.25
C SER A 60 -9.23 11.41 7.51
N ALA A 61 -8.16 11.26 6.75
CA ALA A 61 -7.75 12.23 5.75
C ALA A 61 -8.20 11.76 4.36
N SER A 62 -8.35 12.71 3.44
CA SER A 62 -8.72 12.38 2.06
C SER A 62 -7.59 11.61 1.39
N ALA A 63 -7.85 10.34 1.07
CA ALA A 63 -6.93 9.49 0.33
C ALA A 63 -7.00 9.78 -1.18
N SER A 64 -5.89 9.58 -1.87
CA SER A 64 -5.82 9.64 -3.34
C SER A 64 -5.63 8.22 -3.88
N GLY A 65 -6.73 7.58 -4.28
CA GLY A 65 -6.67 6.17 -4.68
C GLY A 65 -6.38 5.27 -3.48
N TYR A 66 -5.28 4.53 -3.56
CA TYR A 66 -4.76 3.67 -2.49
C TYR A 66 -3.67 4.35 -1.64
N VAL A 67 -3.28 5.58 -1.99
CA VAL A 67 -2.35 6.38 -1.18
C VAL A 67 -3.13 7.05 -0.05
N PRO A 68 -2.81 6.76 1.23
CA PRO A 68 -3.53 7.35 2.35
C PRO A 68 -3.27 8.85 2.42
N GLY A 69 -4.27 9.60 2.86
CA GLY A 69 -4.11 11.03 3.14
C GLY A 69 -3.41 11.28 4.48
N GLY A 70 -3.03 12.53 4.70
CA GLY A 70 -2.56 13.01 5.99
C GLY A 70 -1.47 14.08 5.87
N SER A 71 -1.03 14.60 7.02
CA SER A 71 -0.03 15.66 7.08
C SER A 71 1.38 15.22 6.67
N TYR A 72 1.64 13.90 6.62
CA TYR A 72 2.92 13.37 6.15
C TYR A 72 3.28 13.87 4.75
N THR A 73 2.30 14.04 3.85
CA THR A 73 2.49 14.55 2.46
C THR A 73 3.14 15.93 2.38
N ILE A 74 3.13 16.72 3.47
CA ILE A 74 3.79 18.03 3.55
C ILE A 74 5.31 17.88 3.79
N THR A 75 5.70 16.79 4.45
CA THR A 75 7.07 16.57 4.96
C THR A 75 7.73 15.32 4.39
N SER A 76 6.98 14.52 3.65
CA SER A 76 7.44 13.32 2.96
C SER A 76 7.28 13.52 1.46
N THR A 77 8.05 12.77 0.68
CA THR A 77 7.98 12.79 -0.79
C THR A 77 8.21 11.40 -1.36
N GLY A 78 7.74 11.16 -2.58
CA GLY A 78 7.95 9.90 -3.29
C GLY A 78 7.12 8.78 -2.70
N GLU A 79 5.87 9.07 -2.36
CA GLU A 79 4.89 8.12 -1.85
C GLU A 79 4.63 7.03 -2.89
N VAL A 80 4.87 5.79 -2.50
CA VAL A 80 4.61 4.61 -3.31
C VAL A 80 3.85 3.59 -2.45
N VAL A 81 2.75 3.07 -2.96
CA VAL A 81 2.00 1.99 -2.31
C VAL A 81 2.21 0.72 -3.09
N ILE A 82 2.86 -0.25 -2.46
CA ILE A 82 3.10 -1.57 -3.03
C ILE A 82 2.15 -2.57 -2.40
N LEU A 83 1.40 -3.26 -3.25
CA LEU A 83 0.70 -4.48 -2.88
C LEU A 83 1.65 -5.67 -3.04
N SER A 84 1.75 -6.50 -2.02
CA SER A 84 2.52 -7.74 -2.05
C SER A 84 1.63 -8.90 -1.65
N ALA A 85 1.76 -10.05 -2.32
CA ALA A 85 1.04 -11.26 -1.96
C ALA A 85 1.79 -12.50 -2.42
N LEU A 86 1.56 -13.62 -1.75
CA LEU A 86 1.99 -14.94 -2.19
C LEU A 86 0.92 -15.50 -3.13
N CYS A 87 1.19 -15.50 -4.43
CA CYS A 87 0.24 -15.86 -5.47
C CYS A 87 0.47 -17.30 -5.96
N GLN A 88 -0.61 -18.04 -6.19
CA GLN A 88 -0.53 -19.41 -6.70
C GLN A 88 -0.36 -19.42 -8.22
N LYS A 89 0.62 -20.19 -8.71
CA LYS A 89 0.83 -20.48 -10.13
C LYS A 89 -0.10 -21.59 -10.63
N ARG A 90 -0.18 -21.78 -11.95
CA ARG A 90 -0.96 -22.87 -12.58
C ARG A 90 -0.47 -24.26 -12.18
N ASP A 91 0.82 -24.39 -11.89
CA ASP A 91 1.44 -25.62 -11.37
C ASP A 91 1.16 -25.86 -9.86
N GLN A 92 0.28 -25.06 -9.26
CA GLN A 92 -0.09 -25.05 -7.84
C GLN A 92 1.00 -24.62 -6.85
N SER A 93 2.22 -24.34 -7.32
CA SER A 93 3.27 -23.77 -6.49
C SER A 93 3.04 -22.27 -6.25
N TRP A 94 3.74 -21.71 -5.27
CA TRP A 94 3.51 -20.36 -4.77
C TRP A 94 4.72 -19.47 -5.07
N GLN A 95 4.48 -18.23 -5.47
CA GLN A 95 5.53 -17.23 -5.63
C GLN A 95 5.12 -15.89 -5.04
N TYR A 96 6.09 -15.10 -4.60
CA TYR A 96 5.84 -13.72 -4.21
C TYR A 96 5.66 -12.86 -5.45
N SER A 97 4.61 -12.06 -5.45
CA SER A 97 4.37 -11.04 -6.46
C SER A 97 4.11 -9.71 -5.78
N THR A 98 4.66 -8.65 -6.36
CA THR A 98 4.46 -7.27 -5.95
C THR A 98 3.88 -6.47 -7.10
N LEU A 99 3.06 -5.48 -6.77
CA LEU A 99 2.45 -4.58 -7.73
C LEU A 99 2.41 -3.17 -7.14
N ASP A 100 2.87 -2.19 -7.90
CA ASP A 100 2.70 -0.78 -7.57
C ASP A 100 1.26 -0.35 -7.86
N ILE A 101 0.55 0.09 -6.83
CA ILE A 101 -0.86 0.53 -6.91
C ILE A 101 -1.01 2.02 -6.61
N THR A 102 0.09 2.78 -6.56
CA THR A 102 0.13 4.21 -6.18
C THR A 102 -0.82 5.06 -7.02
N HIS A 103 -0.82 4.84 -8.33
CA HIS A 103 -1.64 5.60 -9.29
C HIS A 103 -2.89 4.84 -9.75
N LEU A 104 -3.22 3.73 -9.08
CA LEU A 104 -4.38 2.94 -9.43
C LEU A 104 -5.64 3.66 -8.94
N SER A 105 -6.59 3.90 -9.86
CA SER A 105 -7.88 4.49 -9.51
C SER A 105 -8.66 3.57 -8.57
N THR A 106 -9.37 4.15 -7.60
CA THR A 106 -10.28 3.38 -6.73
C THR A 106 -11.31 2.62 -7.56
N GLY A 107 -11.57 1.37 -7.18
CA GLY A 107 -12.53 0.48 -7.85
C GLY A 107 -11.94 -0.37 -8.97
N LYS A 108 -10.66 -0.20 -9.32
CA LYS A 108 -9.95 -1.17 -10.14
C LYS A 108 -9.78 -2.49 -9.40
N THR A 109 -9.91 -3.59 -10.14
CA THR A 109 -9.72 -4.93 -9.60
C THR A 109 -8.39 -5.51 -10.04
N LEU A 110 -7.90 -6.45 -9.25
CA LEU A 110 -6.70 -7.21 -9.55
C LEU A 110 -7.02 -8.69 -9.78
N SER A 111 -6.22 -9.30 -10.64
CA SER A 111 -6.24 -10.73 -10.91
C SER A 111 -4.86 -11.34 -10.68
N ASN A 112 -4.84 -12.63 -10.34
CA ASN A 112 -3.62 -13.41 -10.29
C ASN A 112 -3.47 -14.18 -11.61
N ILE A 113 -2.48 -13.81 -12.42
CA ILE A 113 -2.18 -14.47 -13.69
C ILE A 113 -0.89 -15.27 -13.52
N ASP A 114 -1.04 -16.59 -13.33
CA ASP A 114 0.08 -17.51 -13.15
C ASP A 114 1.10 -17.08 -12.09
N GLY A 115 0.59 -16.66 -10.93
CA GLY A 115 1.38 -16.20 -9.79
C GLY A 115 1.83 -14.74 -9.89
N VAL A 116 1.34 -13.96 -10.86
CA VAL A 116 1.66 -12.54 -11.02
C VAL A 116 0.40 -11.68 -10.81
N LEU A 117 0.47 -10.73 -9.88
CA LEU A 117 -0.58 -9.73 -9.66
C LEU A 117 -0.67 -8.80 -10.88
N THR A 118 -1.85 -8.73 -11.47
CA THR A 118 -2.13 -7.92 -12.67
C THR A 118 -3.39 -7.09 -12.46
N VAL A 119 -3.42 -5.88 -12.99
CA VAL A 119 -4.60 -5.01 -13.00
C VAL A 119 -5.55 -5.41 -14.11
N ASP A 120 -6.86 -5.43 -13.82
CA ASP A 120 -7.93 -5.67 -14.81
C ASP A 120 -8.41 -4.38 -15.52
#